data_AF-T5LEF2-F1
#
_entry.id   AF-T5LEF2-F1
#
_cell.length_a   1.000
_cell.length_b   1.000
_cell.length_c   1.000
_cell.angle_alpha   90.00
_cell.angle_beta   90.00
_cell.angle_gamma   90.00
#
_symmetry.space_group_name_H-M   'P 1'
#
loop_
_entity.id
_entity.type
_entity.pdbx_description
1 polymer ?
#
loop_
_entity_poly.entity_id
_entity_poly.type
_entity_poly.pdbx_seq_one_letter_code
_entity_poly.pdbx_strand_id
1 'polypeptide(L)'
;MRQNQGKQERRFRQSLLASAIALALLPVVPPVMADDINGNGSEGKITVDHDVNGNVYGWYYDDATPANGGEVTMNGGTVSQGIYGGYSYRGEATGNTVTVTGGRINNTVYGGWSMFGTSTGNTVTVTGGAIGNAVYGGFSQSNAATGNTVTVSGGTITGNVHGGSSYQGEATGNTVTVTDGTIGGNVYGGRSAYAHATGNTITIRGGTITGAIYGGFSADTGAATGNTVILEGHPDHLNLNDVYGGYSDGQGTQG
;
A
#
# COMPACT_ATOMS: atom_id res chain seq x y z
N MET A 1 71.94 35.90 57.27
CA MET A 1 70.80 34.98 57.02
C MET A 1 70.43 35.06 55.55
N ARG A 2 70.09 33.92 54.96
CA ARG A 2 70.43 33.50 53.59
C ARG A 2 69.70 34.23 52.46
N GLN A 3 70.47 34.56 51.42
CA GLN A 3 70.05 34.71 50.03
C GLN A 3 69.60 33.35 49.47
N ASN A 4 68.67 33.34 48.52
CA ASN A 4 68.57 32.25 47.56
C ASN A 4 68.42 32.82 46.14
N GLN A 5 69.50 32.66 45.39
CA GLN A 5 69.62 32.93 43.96
C GLN A 5 69.34 31.63 43.16
N GLY A 6 68.89 31.83 41.93
CA GLY A 6 68.81 30.83 40.85
C GLY A 6 67.61 31.22 39.97
N LYS A 7 67.70 32.08 38.96
CA LYS A 7 68.60 32.22 37.79
C LYS A 7 68.59 31.01 36.85
N GLN A 8 68.27 31.35 35.59
CA GLN A 8 68.39 30.61 34.32
C GLN A 8 67.21 29.73 33.90
N GLU A 9 66.79 29.63 32.64
CA GLU A 9 66.83 30.44 31.41
C GLU A 9 66.16 29.53 30.35
N ARG A 10 65.29 30.09 29.50
CA ARG A 10 64.92 29.62 28.15
C ARG A 10 64.62 28.12 27.92
N ARG A 11 63.39 27.83 27.47
CA ARG A 11 63.14 27.34 26.10
C ARG A 11 61.64 27.35 25.74
N PHE A 12 61.36 28.07 24.66
CA PHE A 12 60.18 27.95 23.79
C PHE A 12 59.79 26.48 23.57
N ARG A 13 58.53 26.13 23.83
CA ARG A 13 57.75 25.22 22.97
C ARG A 13 56.30 25.71 22.98
N GLN A 14 55.88 26.23 21.82
CA GLN A 14 54.48 26.41 21.49
C GLN A 14 53.77 25.05 21.62
N SER A 15 52.65 25.00 22.34
CA SER A 15 51.61 24.02 22.04
C SER A 15 50.29 24.78 21.96
N LEU A 16 49.79 24.95 20.74
CA LEU A 16 48.40 25.29 20.49
C LEU A 16 47.53 24.29 21.28
N LEU A 17 46.71 24.78 22.21
CA LEU A 17 45.52 24.06 22.61
C LEU A 17 44.34 24.85 22.07
N ALA A 18 43.79 24.27 21.00
CA ALA A 18 42.67 24.78 20.23
C ALA A 18 41.46 25.05 21.14
N SER A 19 40.80 26.19 20.90
CA SER A 19 39.44 26.40 21.36
C SER A 19 38.55 25.32 20.73
N ALA A 20 38.15 24.34 21.53
CA ALA A 20 37.08 23.43 21.16
C ALA A 20 35.76 24.20 21.28
N ILE A 21 35.28 24.74 20.17
CA ILE A 21 33.88 25.11 20.03
C ILE A 21 33.10 23.80 20.14
N ALA A 22 32.42 23.61 21.27
CA ALA A 22 31.42 22.56 21.40
C ALA A 22 30.28 22.90 20.44
N LEU A 23 30.33 22.37 19.22
CA LEU A 23 29.20 22.35 18.32
C LEU A 23 28.18 21.42 18.96
N ALA A 24 27.17 21.99 19.61
CA ALA A 24 26.02 21.24 20.07
C ALA A 24 25.38 20.58 18.83
N LEU A 25 25.57 19.26 18.70
CA LEU A 25 24.70 18.44 17.88
C LEU A 25 23.31 18.59 18.50
N LEU A 26 22.51 19.51 17.95
CA LEU A 26 21.07 19.47 18.15
C LEU A 26 20.62 18.05 17.77
N PRO A 27 19.75 17.39 18.56
CA PRO A 27 19.16 16.15 18.10
C PRO A 27 18.55 16.43 16.73
N VAL A 28 18.95 15.64 15.72
CA VAL A 28 18.21 15.57 14.47
C VAL A 28 16.86 15.01 14.89
N VAL A 29 15.88 15.88 15.11
CA VAL A 29 14.49 15.49 15.21
C VAL A 29 14.22 14.85 13.84
N PRO A 30 13.91 13.54 13.75
CA PRO A 30 13.48 12.96 12.48
C PRO A 30 12.36 13.86 11.93
N PRO A 31 12.22 14.01 10.60
CA PRO A 31 11.11 14.78 10.06
C PRO A 31 9.85 14.33 10.79
N VAL A 32 9.14 15.29 11.41
CA VAL A 32 7.87 15.04 12.07
C VAL A 32 7.12 14.15 11.11
N MET A 33 6.91 12.88 11.50
CA MET A 33 6.12 12.01 10.66
C MET A 33 4.82 12.76 10.44
N ALA A 34 4.37 12.78 9.19
CA ALA A 34 3.04 13.21 8.83
C ALA A 34 2.07 12.74 9.94
N ASP A 35 1.06 13.53 10.33
CA ASP A 35 0.08 13.28 11.40
C ASP A 35 -0.74 12.00 11.10
N ASP A 36 -0.04 10.86 11.14
CA ASP A 36 -0.54 9.55 10.83
C ASP A 36 -1.53 9.17 11.94
N ILE A 37 -2.65 8.59 11.54
CA ILE A 37 -3.62 8.02 12.48
C ILE A 37 -3.40 6.52 12.50
N ASN A 38 -3.17 5.95 13.68
CA ASN A 38 -3.20 4.50 13.88
C ASN A 38 -4.34 4.09 14.82
N GLY A 39 -5.00 2.98 14.50
CA GLY A 39 -6.08 2.39 15.28
C GLY A 39 -5.65 1.39 16.33
N ASN A 40 -4.35 1.29 16.67
CA ASN A 40 -3.90 0.28 17.64
C ASN A 40 -4.54 0.48 19.03
N GLY A 41 -4.83 1.72 19.40
CA GLY A 41 -5.54 2.07 20.63
C GLY A 41 -7.07 2.00 20.54
N SER A 42 -7.62 1.80 19.35
CA SER A 42 -9.06 1.70 19.06
C SER A 42 -9.45 0.34 18.48
N GLU A 43 -8.71 -0.70 18.86
CA GLU A 43 -8.95 -2.09 18.42
C GLU A 43 -8.99 -2.24 16.89
N GLY A 44 -8.16 -1.47 16.19
CA GLY A 44 -8.06 -1.53 14.74
C GLY A 44 -9.11 -0.71 14.00
N LYS A 45 -10.00 0.02 14.71
CA LYS A 45 -11.14 0.71 14.11
C LYS A 45 -10.90 2.21 14.01
N ILE A 46 -10.95 2.76 12.79
CA ILE A 46 -10.79 4.19 12.52
C ILE A 46 -11.92 4.70 11.61
N THR A 47 -12.42 5.89 11.92
CA THR A 47 -13.29 6.67 11.03
C THR A 47 -12.64 8.02 10.74
N VAL A 48 -12.61 8.41 9.47
CA VAL A 48 -12.02 9.67 9.01
C VAL A 48 -13.11 10.55 8.39
N ASP A 49 -13.27 11.73 8.97
CA ASP A 49 -14.24 12.77 8.60
C ASP A 49 -13.60 14.17 8.50
N HIS A 50 -12.27 14.23 8.61
CA HIS A 50 -11.46 15.44 8.62
C HIS A 50 -10.15 15.22 7.86
N ASP A 51 -9.38 16.29 7.66
CA ASP A 51 -8.10 16.21 6.99
C ASP A 51 -7.05 15.51 7.86
N VAL A 52 -6.36 14.53 7.28
CA VAL A 52 -5.24 13.80 7.86
C VAL A 52 -4.00 14.11 7.04
N ASN A 53 -3.05 14.82 7.65
CA ASN A 53 -1.77 15.09 7.01
C ASN A 53 -0.82 13.91 7.21
N GLY A 54 -1.18 12.73 6.69
CA GLY A 54 -0.41 11.51 6.84
C GLY A 54 -1.15 10.29 6.27
N ASN A 55 -0.73 9.12 6.72
CA ASN A 55 -1.38 7.85 6.47
C ASN A 55 -2.46 7.56 7.52
N VAL A 56 -3.37 6.65 7.17
CA VAL A 56 -4.34 6.10 8.11
C VAL A 56 -4.19 4.59 8.16
N TYR A 57 -4.07 4.05 9.36
CA TYR A 57 -3.93 2.62 9.61
C TYR A 57 -5.03 2.14 10.54
N GLY A 58 -5.73 1.06 10.18
CA GLY A 58 -6.51 0.29 11.15
C GLY A 58 -5.56 -0.33 12.16
N TRP A 59 -4.67 -1.20 11.69
CA TRP A 59 -3.51 -1.68 12.45
C TRP A 59 -2.19 -1.26 11.83
N TYR A 60 -1.22 -0.91 12.66
CA TYR A 60 0.17 -0.64 12.24
C TYR A 60 1.15 -1.41 13.12
N TYR A 61 1.96 -2.27 12.49
CA TYR A 61 3.07 -2.98 13.13
C TYR A 61 4.30 -3.01 12.22
N ASP A 62 5.45 -2.57 12.74
CA ASP A 62 6.75 -2.58 12.05
C ASP A 62 7.59 -3.83 12.38
N ASP A 63 6.99 -4.79 13.07
CA ASP A 63 7.60 -6.04 13.51
C ASP A 63 6.85 -7.26 12.93
N ALA A 64 6.96 -8.41 13.60
CA ALA A 64 6.32 -9.66 13.21
C ALA A 64 4.86 -9.80 13.66
N THR A 65 4.30 -8.78 14.31
CA THR A 65 2.93 -8.79 14.79
C THR A 65 1.95 -8.79 13.60
N PRO A 66 1.01 -9.75 13.54
CA PRO A 66 -0.05 -9.74 12.54
C PRO A 66 -0.93 -8.49 12.65
N ALA A 67 -1.20 -7.84 11.51
CA ALA A 67 -2.11 -6.71 11.39
C ALA A 67 -3.47 -7.20 10.87
N ASN A 68 -4.23 -7.87 11.73
CA ASN A 68 -5.44 -8.60 11.34
C ASN A 68 -6.73 -7.90 11.80
N GLY A 69 -7.75 -7.90 10.95
CA GLY A 69 -9.10 -7.44 11.30
C GLY A 69 -9.24 -5.93 11.54
N GLY A 70 -8.34 -5.11 11.00
CA GLY A 70 -8.45 -3.66 11.07
C GLY A 70 -9.56 -3.15 10.15
N GLU A 71 -10.24 -2.10 10.58
CA GLU A 71 -11.39 -1.50 9.91
C GLU A 71 -11.19 0.01 9.77
N VAL A 72 -11.08 0.50 8.54
CA VAL A 72 -10.98 1.94 8.27
C VAL A 72 -12.16 2.40 7.43
N THR A 73 -12.84 3.45 7.87
CA THR A 73 -13.92 4.10 7.11
C THR A 73 -13.54 5.55 6.79
N MET A 74 -13.48 5.89 5.51
CA MET A 74 -13.23 7.25 5.01
C MET A 74 -14.55 7.86 4.52
N ASN A 75 -15.06 8.84 5.27
CA ASN A 75 -16.30 9.56 4.94
C ASN A 75 -16.04 10.91 4.27
N GLY A 76 -14.96 11.60 4.63
CA GLY A 76 -14.71 12.96 4.17
C GLY A 76 -13.35 13.48 4.61
N GLY A 77 -13.01 14.70 4.17
CA GLY A 77 -11.68 15.29 4.36
C GLY A 77 -10.66 14.78 3.33
N THR A 78 -9.40 15.10 3.59
CA THR A 78 -8.25 14.73 2.75
C THR A 78 -7.24 13.92 3.55
N VAL A 79 -6.93 12.71 3.09
CA VAL A 79 -5.76 11.95 3.55
C VAL A 79 -4.61 12.26 2.59
N SER A 80 -3.55 12.89 3.10
CA SER A 80 -2.43 13.35 2.26
C SER A 80 -1.57 12.21 1.72
N GLN A 81 -1.64 11.03 2.35
CA GLN A 81 -0.97 9.80 1.92
C GLN A 81 -1.96 8.66 1.66
N GLY A 82 -1.67 7.45 2.15
CA GLY A 82 -2.44 6.24 1.89
C GLY A 82 -3.30 5.79 3.07
N ILE A 83 -4.18 4.84 2.79
CA ILE A 83 -4.99 4.16 3.80
C ILE A 83 -4.65 2.67 3.80
N TYR A 84 -4.56 2.10 5.00
CA TYR A 84 -4.24 0.71 5.25
C TYR A 84 -5.25 0.14 6.25
N GLY A 85 -6.04 -0.86 5.86
CA GLY A 85 -6.87 -1.58 6.84
C GLY A 85 -5.98 -2.29 7.87
N GLY A 86 -4.90 -2.93 7.41
CA GLY A 86 -3.81 -3.40 8.26
C GLY A 86 -2.46 -3.29 7.56
N TYR A 87 -1.46 -2.77 8.26
CA TYR A 87 -0.06 -2.71 7.84
C TYR A 87 0.78 -3.58 8.76
N SER A 88 1.49 -4.56 8.20
CA SER A 88 2.49 -5.33 8.93
C SER A 88 3.79 -5.43 8.16
N TYR A 89 4.92 -5.20 8.81
CA TYR A 89 6.22 -5.36 8.17
C TYR A 89 6.59 -6.85 8.01
N ARG A 90 6.48 -7.66 9.06
CA ARG A 90 6.85 -9.09 9.00
C ARG A 90 5.71 -10.06 9.26
N GLY A 91 4.64 -9.60 9.89
CA GLY A 91 3.44 -10.38 10.11
C GLY A 91 2.53 -10.39 8.88
N GLU A 92 1.52 -11.24 8.94
CA GLU A 92 0.42 -11.25 7.98
C GLU A 92 -0.50 -10.03 8.14
N ALA A 93 -1.21 -9.68 7.07
CA ALA A 93 -2.30 -8.71 7.08
C ALA A 93 -3.57 -9.39 6.58
N THR A 94 -4.39 -9.89 7.51
CA THR A 94 -5.52 -10.78 7.22
C THR A 94 -6.85 -10.18 7.65
N GLY A 95 -7.88 -10.30 6.80
CA GLY A 95 -9.26 -9.98 7.15
C GLY A 95 -9.53 -8.50 7.42
N ASN A 96 -8.69 -7.60 6.92
CA ASN A 96 -8.86 -6.16 7.11
C ASN A 96 -9.88 -5.59 6.12
N THR A 97 -10.56 -4.51 6.51
CA THR A 97 -11.59 -3.84 5.72
C THR A 97 -11.32 -2.35 5.60
N VAL A 98 -11.37 -1.82 4.37
CA VAL A 98 -11.39 -0.38 4.12
C VAL A 98 -12.65 -0.01 3.34
N THR A 99 -13.39 0.98 3.82
CA THR A 99 -14.57 1.53 3.14
C THR A 99 -14.34 3.00 2.84
N VAL A 100 -14.45 3.38 1.56
CA VAL A 100 -14.36 4.78 1.11
C VAL A 100 -15.72 5.21 0.58
N THR A 101 -16.35 6.16 1.27
CA THR A 101 -17.65 6.72 0.89
C THR A 101 -17.54 8.15 0.38
N GLY A 102 -16.46 8.86 0.74
CA GLY A 102 -16.22 10.23 0.33
C GLY A 102 -14.79 10.72 0.60
N GLY A 103 -14.57 12.02 0.38
CA GLY A 103 -13.28 12.67 0.59
C GLY A 103 -12.24 12.39 -0.50
N ARG A 104 -10.99 12.76 -0.21
CA ARG A 104 -9.85 12.63 -1.12
C ARG A 104 -8.70 11.89 -0.44
N ILE A 105 -8.16 10.88 -1.12
CA ILE A 105 -6.97 10.14 -0.70
C ILE A 105 -5.93 10.38 -1.77
N ASN A 106 -4.83 11.05 -1.43
CA ASN A 106 -3.84 11.44 -2.44
C ASN A 106 -2.96 10.28 -2.93
N ASN A 107 -2.95 9.17 -2.20
CA ASN A 107 -2.14 8.00 -2.52
C ASN A 107 -3.00 6.71 -2.59
N THR A 108 -2.37 5.57 -2.32
CA THR A 108 -2.96 4.24 -2.48
C THR A 108 -3.84 3.83 -1.30
N VAL A 109 -4.85 3.00 -1.58
CA VAL A 109 -5.65 2.30 -0.57
C VAL A 109 -5.30 0.81 -0.57
N TYR A 110 -5.04 0.27 0.63
CA TYR A 110 -4.78 -1.15 0.86
C TYR A 110 -5.78 -1.69 1.88
N GLY A 111 -6.48 -2.77 1.54
CA GLY A 111 -7.23 -3.54 2.54
C GLY A 111 -6.26 -4.12 3.55
N GLY A 112 -5.27 -4.89 3.09
CA GLY A 112 -4.11 -5.30 3.89
C GLY A 112 -2.80 -5.10 3.14
N TRP A 113 -1.75 -4.69 3.84
CA TRP A 113 -0.40 -4.56 3.32
C TRP A 113 0.58 -5.34 4.18
N SER A 114 1.39 -6.18 3.55
CA SER A 114 2.50 -6.83 4.22
C SER A 114 3.79 -6.83 3.40
N MET A 115 4.92 -6.55 4.03
CA MET A 115 6.22 -6.67 3.35
C MET A 115 6.65 -8.14 3.28
N PHE A 116 6.77 -8.81 4.44
CA PHE A 116 7.29 -10.18 4.49
C PHE A 116 6.26 -11.24 4.87
N GLY A 117 5.03 -10.86 5.20
CA GLY A 117 3.92 -11.80 5.45
C GLY A 117 2.94 -11.87 4.29
N THR A 118 1.93 -12.71 4.45
CA THR A 118 0.82 -12.85 3.49
C THR A 118 -0.18 -11.70 3.63
N SER A 119 -0.96 -11.47 2.58
CA SER A 119 -2.11 -10.56 2.60
C SER A 119 -3.37 -11.33 2.19
N THR A 120 -4.20 -11.68 3.16
CA THR A 120 -5.26 -12.70 2.95
C THR A 120 -6.65 -12.20 3.34
N GLY A 121 -7.65 -12.43 2.48
CA GLY A 121 -9.06 -12.22 2.84
C GLY A 121 -9.42 -10.76 3.17
N ASN A 122 -8.66 -9.79 2.68
CA ASN A 122 -8.91 -8.38 2.93
C ASN A 122 -9.95 -7.82 1.94
N THR A 123 -10.69 -6.81 2.36
CA THR A 123 -11.78 -6.21 1.59
C THR A 123 -11.59 -4.70 1.45
N VAL A 124 -11.71 -4.18 0.23
CA VAL A 124 -11.85 -2.73 -0.01
C VAL A 124 -13.16 -2.47 -0.72
N THR A 125 -13.94 -1.51 -0.21
CA THR A 125 -15.18 -1.04 -0.84
C THR A 125 -15.08 0.45 -1.13
N VAL A 126 -15.27 0.83 -2.39
CA VAL A 126 -15.28 2.21 -2.85
C VAL A 126 -16.66 2.54 -3.39
N THR A 127 -17.38 3.41 -2.68
CA THR A 127 -18.73 3.87 -3.05
C THR A 127 -18.73 5.35 -3.46
N GLY A 128 -17.64 6.07 -3.16
CA GLY A 128 -17.48 7.49 -3.47
C GLY A 128 -16.05 7.96 -3.22
N GLY A 129 -15.85 9.28 -3.25
CA GLY A 129 -14.54 9.92 -3.04
C GLY A 129 -13.60 9.84 -4.25
N ALA A 130 -12.39 10.37 -4.06
CA ALA A 130 -11.33 10.40 -5.07
C ALA A 130 -10.04 9.80 -4.53
N ILE A 131 -9.52 8.76 -5.20
CA ILE A 131 -8.28 8.06 -4.89
C ILE A 131 -7.25 8.42 -5.97
N GLY A 132 -6.15 9.04 -5.55
CA GLY A 132 -5.12 9.60 -6.41
C GLY A 132 -4.18 8.56 -7.03
N ASN A 133 -4.20 7.33 -6.53
CA ASN A 133 -3.35 6.24 -7.00
C ASN A 133 -4.17 4.93 -7.13
N ALA A 134 -3.58 3.80 -6.76
CA ALA A 134 -4.17 2.48 -6.91
C ALA A 134 -5.03 2.06 -5.71
N VAL A 135 -5.76 0.97 -5.89
CA VAL A 135 -6.48 0.25 -4.83
C VAL A 135 -6.08 -1.22 -4.85
N TYR A 136 -5.78 -1.75 -3.67
CA TYR A 136 -5.45 -3.16 -3.47
C TYR A 136 -6.39 -3.74 -2.41
N GLY A 137 -7.09 -4.83 -2.73
CA GLY A 137 -7.76 -5.64 -1.70
C GLY A 137 -6.71 -6.13 -0.71
N GLY A 138 -5.65 -6.77 -1.23
CA GLY A 138 -4.45 -7.11 -0.47
C GLY A 138 -3.16 -6.94 -1.28
N PHE A 139 -2.10 -6.52 -0.60
CA PHE A 139 -0.75 -6.41 -1.16
C PHE A 139 0.26 -7.16 -0.29
N SER A 140 1.06 -8.02 -0.91
CA SER A 140 2.24 -8.63 -0.28
C SER A 140 3.49 -8.43 -1.14
N GLN A 141 4.60 -7.97 -0.55
CA GLN A 141 5.84 -7.86 -1.29
C GLN A 141 6.49 -9.24 -1.50
N SER A 142 6.69 -10.01 -0.43
CA SER A 142 7.47 -11.26 -0.49
C SER A 142 6.64 -12.55 -0.47
N ASN A 143 5.33 -12.48 -0.23
CA ASN A 143 4.49 -13.65 0.00
C ASN A 143 3.16 -13.56 -0.76
N ALA A 144 2.27 -14.53 -0.54
CA ALA A 144 1.02 -14.62 -1.28
C ALA A 144 0.01 -13.50 -0.93
N ALA A 145 -0.76 -13.09 -1.94
CA ALA A 145 -1.96 -12.27 -1.81
C ALA A 145 -3.18 -13.09 -2.22
N THR A 146 -3.95 -13.57 -1.23
CA THR A 146 -4.95 -14.62 -1.46
C THR A 146 -6.35 -14.23 -1.00
N GLY A 147 -7.36 -14.49 -1.83
CA GLY A 147 -8.77 -14.37 -1.41
C GLY A 147 -9.21 -12.94 -1.08
N ASN A 148 -8.51 -11.93 -1.58
CA ASN A 148 -8.83 -10.53 -1.32
C ASN A 148 -9.91 -10.03 -2.27
N THR A 149 -10.70 -9.05 -1.82
CA THR A 149 -11.86 -8.54 -2.55
C THR A 149 -11.79 -7.03 -2.69
N VAL A 150 -12.07 -6.52 -3.90
CA VAL A 150 -12.35 -5.11 -4.13
C VAL A 150 -13.72 -4.94 -4.77
N THR A 151 -14.53 -4.04 -4.21
CA THR A 151 -15.80 -3.61 -4.81
C THR A 151 -15.75 -2.12 -5.11
N VAL A 152 -16.06 -1.75 -6.35
CA VAL A 152 -16.21 -0.36 -6.79
C VAL A 152 -17.63 -0.16 -7.28
N SER A 153 -18.36 0.73 -6.62
CA SER A 153 -19.73 1.11 -6.95
C SER A 153 -19.92 2.62 -7.02
N GLY A 154 -18.82 3.37 -7.15
CA GLY A 154 -18.80 4.82 -7.28
C GLY A 154 -17.40 5.39 -7.07
N GLY A 155 -17.29 6.72 -7.09
CA GLY A 155 -16.03 7.44 -6.89
C GLY A 155 -15.10 7.41 -8.11
N THR A 156 -13.90 7.96 -7.92
CA THR A 156 -12.85 8.02 -8.95
C THR A 156 -11.55 7.45 -8.41
N ILE A 157 -10.98 6.49 -9.13
CA ILE A 157 -9.68 5.88 -8.86
C ILE A 157 -8.79 6.22 -10.03
N THR A 158 -7.71 6.97 -9.79
CA THR A 158 -6.83 7.44 -10.87
C THR A 158 -5.93 6.32 -11.39
N GLY A 159 -5.52 5.40 -10.51
CA GLY A 159 -4.62 4.30 -10.82
C GLY A 159 -5.33 2.96 -11.07
N ASN A 160 -4.59 1.89 -10.84
CA ASN A 160 -5.05 0.51 -11.05
C ASN A 160 -5.90 0.02 -9.88
N VAL A 161 -6.74 -0.98 -10.16
CA VAL A 161 -7.46 -1.75 -9.14
C VAL A 161 -6.97 -3.18 -9.14
N HIS A 162 -6.66 -3.71 -7.96
CA HIS A 162 -6.18 -5.07 -7.77
C HIS A 162 -7.03 -5.78 -6.71
N GLY A 163 -7.66 -6.91 -7.06
CA GLY A 163 -8.27 -7.79 -6.06
C GLY A 163 -7.20 -8.22 -5.05
N GLY A 164 -6.11 -8.78 -5.55
CA GLY A 164 -4.86 -8.98 -4.80
C GLY A 164 -3.63 -8.78 -5.67
N SER A 165 -2.53 -8.33 -5.08
CA SER A 165 -1.25 -8.18 -5.77
C SER A 165 -0.10 -8.71 -4.92
N SER A 166 0.79 -9.46 -5.56
CA SER A 166 2.05 -9.85 -4.97
C SER A 166 3.24 -9.55 -5.88
N TYR A 167 4.38 -9.22 -5.30
CA TYR A 167 5.62 -9.05 -6.07
C TYR A 167 6.32 -10.40 -6.26
N GLN A 168 6.68 -11.10 -5.18
CA GLN A 168 7.40 -12.39 -5.27
C GLN A 168 6.50 -13.62 -5.15
N GLY A 169 5.32 -13.47 -4.54
CA GLY A 169 4.40 -14.57 -4.27
C GLY A 169 3.23 -14.64 -5.25
N GLU A 170 2.36 -15.62 -5.01
CA GLU A 170 1.18 -15.84 -5.83
C GLU A 170 0.07 -14.81 -5.55
N ALA A 171 -0.75 -14.55 -6.56
CA ALA A 171 -2.00 -13.82 -6.43
C ALA A 171 -3.16 -14.76 -6.76
N THR A 172 -3.79 -15.34 -5.74
CA THR A 172 -4.70 -16.48 -5.91
C THR A 172 -6.11 -16.20 -5.37
N GLY A 173 -7.14 -16.54 -6.14
CA GLY A 173 -8.53 -16.53 -5.69
C GLY A 173 -9.07 -15.15 -5.33
N ASN A 174 -8.48 -14.08 -5.86
CA ASN A 174 -8.90 -12.72 -5.57
C ASN A 174 -10.07 -12.29 -6.47
N THR A 175 -10.89 -11.36 -5.96
CA THR A 175 -12.11 -10.91 -6.64
C THR A 175 -12.14 -9.40 -6.80
N VAL A 176 -12.55 -8.94 -7.99
CA VAL A 176 -12.92 -7.53 -8.22
C VAL A 176 -14.33 -7.45 -8.77
N THR A 177 -15.17 -6.59 -8.20
CA THR A 177 -16.49 -6.26 -8.72
C THR A 177 -16.57 -4.77 -9.00
N VAL A 178 -16.94 -4.39 -10.23
CA VAL A 178 -17.19 -3.00 -10.62
C VAL A 178 -18.63 -2.87 -11.08
N THR A 179 -19.38 -2.01 -10.43
CA THR A 179 -20.80 -1.73 -10.75
C THR A 179 -21.00 -0.31 -11.26
N ASP A 180 -20.17 0.63 -10.81
CA ASP A 180 -20.16 2.03 -11.24
C ASP A 180 -18.81 2.66 -10.86
N GLY A 181 -18.62 3.95 -11.15
CA GLY A 181 -17.42 4.74 -10.85
C GLY A 181 -16.47 4.86 -12.04
N THR A 182 -15.32 5.50 -11.80
CA THR A 182 -14.28 5.71 -12.82
C THR A 182 -12.95 5.12 -12.36
N ILE A 183 -12.36 4.27 -13.18
CA ILE A 183 -11.03 3.68 -12.97
C ILE A 183 -10.14 4.12 -14.14
N GLY A 184 -9.12 4.92 -13.82
CA GLY A 184 -8.16 5.48 -14.77
C GLY A 184 -7.06 4.50 -15.22
N GLY A 185 -6.90 3.39 -14.50
CA GLY A 185 -5.90 2.37 -14.78
C GLY A 185 -6.49 1.02 -15.21
N ASN A 186 -5.65 0.00 -15.12
CA ASN A 186 -6.01 -1.38 -15.39
C ASN A 186 -6.75 -1.99 -14.18
N VAL A 187 -7.55 -3.01 -14.45
CA VAL A 187 -8.20 -3.82 -13.41
C VAL A 187 -7.61 -5.23 -13.43
N TYR A 188 -7.13 -5.68 -12.28
CA TYR A 188 -6.55 -7.00 -12.08
C TYR A 188 -7.35 -7.77 -11.03
N GLY A 189 -7.81 -8.99 -11.35
CA GLY A 189 -8.36 -9.88 -10.35
C GLY A 189 -7.24 -10.27 -9.40
N GLY A 190 -6.17 -10.84 -9.94
CA GLY A 190 -4.89 -11.04 -9.26
C GLY A 190 -3.70 -10.61 -10.11
N ARG A 191 -2.69 -10.01 -9.50
CA ARG A 191 -1.42 -9.67 -10.17
C ARG A 191 -0.22 -10.26 -9.41
N SER A 192 0.62 -11.01 -10.10
CA SER A 192 1.94 -11.42 -9.58
C SER A 192 3.05 -10.89 -10.48
N ALA A 193 4.16 -10.41 -9.91
CA ALA A 193 5.30 -10.01 -10.72
C ALA A 193 6.19 -11.22 -11.11
N TYR A 194 6.47 -12.12 -10.16
CA TYR A 194 7.42 -13.23 -10.37
C TYR A 194 6.85 -14.63 -10.09
N ALA A 195 5.55 -14.75 -9.83
CA ALA A 195 4.89 -16.03 -9.60
C ALA A 195 3.52 -16.08 -10.31
N HIS A 196 2.65 -17.00 -9.90
CA HIS A 196 1.39 -17.27 -10.57
C HIS A 196 0.27 -16.31 -10.16
N ALA A 197 -0.64 -16.04 -11.10
CA ALA A 197 -1.90 -15.35 -10.84
C ALA A 197 -3.05 -16.31 -11.17
N THR A 198 -3.62 -16.99 -10.17
CA THR A 198 -4.52 -18.13 -10.42
C THR A 198 -5.90 -17.99 -9.81
N GLY A 199 -6.92 -18.49 -10.50
CA GLY A 199 -8.27 -18.61 -9.93
C GLY A 199 -8.94 -17.28 -9.58
N ASN A 200 -8.50 -16.17 -10.15
CA ASN A 200 -9.02 -14.85 -9.83
C ASN A 200 -10.25 -14.52 -10.68
N THR A 201 -11.16 -13.72 -10.14
CA THR A 201 -12.43 -13.37 -10.80
C THR A 201 -12.64 -11.87 -10.87
N ILE A 202 -13.01 -11.37 -12.04
CA ILE A 202 -13.50 -10.00 -12.22
C ILE A 202 -14.94 -10.07 -12.70
N THR A 203 -15.81 -9.25 -12.11
CA THR A 203 -17.16 -8.99 -12.61
C THR A 203 -17.34 -7.50 -12.87
N ILE A 204 -17.69 -7.13 -14.12
CA ILE A 204 -17.98 -5.75 -14.52
C ILE A 204 -19.45 -5.65 -14.94
N ARG A 205 -20.17 -4.74 -14.27
CA ARG A 205 -21.58 -4.45 -14.52
C ARG A 205 -21.81 -3.02 -15.03
N GLY A 206 -20.84 -2.12 -14.86
CA GLY A 206 -20.93 -0.72 -15.26
C GLY A 206 -19.67 0.06 -14.93
N GLY A 207 -19.77 1.40 -14.99
CA GLY A 207 -18.68 2.34 -14.76
C GLY A 207 -17.81 2.59 -16.00
N THR A 208 -16.77 3.40 -15.83
CA THR A 208 -15.77 3.72 -16.85
C THR A 208 -14.42 3.14 -16.47
N ILE A 209 -13.82 2.35 -17.37
CA ILE A 209 -12.48 1.78 -17.18
C ILE A 209 -11.65 2.15 -18.41
N THR A 210 -10.57 2.91 -18.21
CA THR A 210 -9.74 3.37 -19.33
C THR A 210 -8.55 2.45 -19.64
N GLY A 211 -8.22 1.55 -18.71
CA GLY A 211 -7.18 0.54 -18.90
C GLY A 211 -7.72 -0.83 -19.31
N ALA A 212 -6.81 -1.79 -19.40
CA ALA A 212 -7.10 -3.18 -19.68
C ALA A 212 -7.63 -3.93 -18.45
N ILE A 213 -8.34 -5.04 -18.70
CA ILE A 213 -8.91 -5.91 -17.68
C ILE A 213 -8.23 -7.27 -17.77
N TYR A 214 -7.67 -7.72 -16.65
CA TYR A 214 -6.98 -9.00 -16.53
C TYR A 214 -7.55 -9.78 -15.36
N GLY A 215 -8.26 -10.89 -15.61
CA GLY A 215 -8.68 -11.80 -14.55
C GLY A 215 -7.47 -12.19 -13.69
N GLY A 216 -6.38 -12.64 -14.32
CA GLY A 216 -5.08 -12.77 -13.69
C GLY A 216 -3.95 -12.27 -14.59
N PHE A 217 -2.92 -11.66 -14.00
CA PHE A 217 -1.74 -11.18 -14.70
C PHE A 217 -0.45 -11.65 -14.01
N SER A 218 0.41 -12.34 -14.76
CA SER A 218 1.78 -12.63 -14.35
C SER A 218 2.78 -11.87 -15.23
N ALA A 219 3.64 -11.06 -14.62
CA ALA A 219 4.54 -10.17 -15.37
C ALA A 219 5.79 -10.86 -15.93
N ASP A 220 6.13 -12.05 -15.44
CA ASP A 220 7.36 -12.75 -15.81
C ASP A 220 7.05 -14.25 -16.02
N THR A 221 7.92 -15.16 -15.58
CA THR A 221 7.81 -16.62 -15.80
C THR A 221 6.60 -17.32 -15.17
N GLY A 222 5.74 -16.61 -14.46
CA GLY A 222 4.56 -17.20 -13.86
C GLY A 222 3.43 -17.43 -14.87
N ALA A 223 2.46 -18.22 -14.43
CA ALA A 223 1.27 -18.56 -15.23
C ALA A 223 0.06 -17.80 -14.71
N ALA A 224 -0.82 -17.39 -15.62
CA ALA A 224 -2.12 -16.79 -15.31
C ALA A 224 -3.24 -17.77 -15.65
N THR A 225 -3.56 -18.73 -14.77
CA THR A 225 -4.47 -19.84 -15.08
C THR A 225 -5.77 -19.81 -14.27
N GLY A 226 -6.86 -20.32 -14.88
CA GLY A 226 -8.16 -20.48 -14.20
C GLY A 226 -8.82 -19.15 -13.79
N ASN A 227 -8.43 -18.06 -14.43
CA ASN A 227 -8.96 -16.74 -14.14
C ASN A 227 -10.20 -16.46 -15.02
N THR A 228 -11.16 -15.72 -14.46
CA THR A 228 -12.44 -15.44 -15.12
C THR A 228 -12.72 -13.94 -15.16
N VAL A 229 -13.17 -13.45 -16.31
CA VAL A 229 -13.75 -12.11 -16.44
C VAL A 229 -15.18 -12.24 -16.91
N ILE A 230 -16.11 -11.64 -16.17
CA ILE A 230 -17.54 -11.65 -16.43
C ILE A 230 -17.97 -10.21 -16.76
N LEU A 231 -18.57 -10.01 -17.93
CA LEU A 231 -19.14 -8.74 -18.35
C LEU A 231 -20.66 -8.90 -18.42
N GLU A 232 -21.38 -8.32 -17.46
CA GLU A 232 -22.86 -8.43 -17.35
C GLU A 232 -23.58 -7.12 -17.71
N GLY A 233 -22.87 -6.12 -18.23
CA GLY A 233 -23.42 -4.80 -18.59
C GLY A 233 -22.68 -4.13 -19.75
N HIS A 234 -22.94 -2.82 -19.92
CA HIS A 234 -22.25 -1.98 -20.91
C HIS A 234 -21.31 -1.00 -20.19
N PRO A 235 -20.14 -1.42 -19.68
CA PRO A 235 -19.15 -0.49 -19.16
C PRO A 235 -18.74 0.50 -20.26
N ASP A 236 -18.72 1.78 -19.90
CA ASP A 236 -18.37 2.84 -20.83
C ASP A 236 -16.87 2.79 -21.17
N HIS A 237 -16.56 3.06 -22.43
CA HIS A 237 -15.18 3.13 -22.95
C HIS A 237 -14.34 1.83 -22.82
N LEU A 238 -14.97 0.69 -22.56
CA LEU A 238 -14.25 -0.59 -22.55
C LEU A 238 -13.88 -1.03 -23.98
N ASN A 239 -12.59 -1.14 -24.27
CA ASN A 239 -12.11 -1.84 -25.45
C ASN A 239 -12.09 -3.35 -25.17
N LEU A 240 -12.97 -4.11 -25.83
CA LEU A 240 -13.04 -5.57 -25.62
C LEU A 240 -11.77 -6.31 -26.04
N ASN A 241 -10.91 -5.71 -26.87
CA ASN A 241 -9.60 -6.29 -27.21
C ASN A 241 -8.61 -6.24 -26.03
N ASP A 242 -8.93 -5.48 -24.98
CA ASP A 242 -8.10 -5.31 -23.79
C ASP A 242 -8.68 -6.08 -22.58
N VAL A 243 -9.45 -7.14 -22.83
CA VAL A 243 -10.04 -8.00 -21.79
C VAL A 243 -9.47 -9.41 -21.88
N TYR A 244 -8.83 -9.85 -20.80
CA TYR A 244 -8.10 -11.11 -20.73
C TYR A 244 -8.55 -11.92 -19.51
N GLY A 245 -8.85 -13.21 -19.71
CA GLY A 245 -9.04 -14.16 -18.61
C GLY A 245 -7.75 -14.26 -17.80
N GLY A 246 -6.69 -14.82 -18.39
CA GLY A 246 -5.32 -14.75 -17.89
C GLY A 246 -4.36 -14.15 -18.91
N TYR A 247 -3.34 -13.43 -18.43
CA TYR A 247 -2.23 -12.93 -19.25
C TYR A 247 -0.89 -13.18 -18.55
N SER A 248 0.07 -13.75 -19.28
CA SER A 248 1.45 -13.98 -18.81
C SER A 248 2.41 -13.33 -19.80
N ASP A 249 3.25 -12.39 -19.35
CA ASP A 249 4.17 -11.64 -20.21
C ASP A 249 5.52 -12.36 -20.41
N GLY A 250 5.91 -13.23 -19.47
CA GLY A 250 7.00 -14.18 -19.64
C GLY A 250 6.54 -15.46 -20.36
N GLN A 251 7.46 -16.41 -20.57
CA GLN A 251 7.26 -17.69 -21.29
C GLN A 251 6.16 -18.64 -20.70
N GLY A 252 5.29 -18.15 -19.81
CA GLY A 252 4.16 -18.87 -19.24
C GLY A 252 2.97 -18.97 -20.20
N THR A 253 2.26 -20.10 -20.13
CA THR A 253 1.08 -20.38 -20.97
C THR A 253 -0.06 -19.39 -20.73
N GLN A 254 -0.64 -18.87 -21.81
CA GLN A 254 -1.87 -18.06 -21.83
C GLN A 254 -3.08 -19.00 -21.70
N GLY A 255 -4.07 -18.65 -20.87
CA GLY A 255 -5.27 -19.46 -20.62
C GLY A 255 -6.45 -18.64 -20.14
#